data_AF-A0A1H8XT66-F1
#
_entry.id   AF-A0A1H8XT66-F1
#
_cell.length_a   1.000
_cell.length_b   1.000
_cell.length_c   1.000
_cell.angle_alpha   90.00
_cell.angle_beta   90.00
_cell.angle_gamma   90.00
#
_symmetry.space_group_name_H-M   'P 1'
#
loop_
_entity.id
_entity.type
_entity.pdbx_description
1 polymer ?
#
loop_
_entity_poly.entity_id
_entity_poly.type
_entity_poly.pdbx_seq_one_letter_code
_entity_poly.pdbx_strand_id
1 'polypeptide(L)'
;MAPPSRRRSGGISLGPLPVANLVLLEVGVAIGLVLLAINMSLKYVAIGIAALGLIFAFLRWGGRWFTQWLGLTMRYRFRSHDRVATPPPPSSLEALAAEGEDNAVTGPDDARVNLLRLAVPDLVVAHGVDHERQQVGMAWNDGTWTAVLLVEPAPALITQAGGAPSLPLSALAPCLEDRGVVLDSIQMIWHSYPGSAALPSDSPALSSYMEVLGPLPAAARRTTWIAIRLDPRRCPAAIRERGGGVVGAHRALIGAMSRVRNALESQGVPTRPLDPDELLRSSISAAELTAVAGSPSAVTLQESWTGVTAAGIGHSSYAITGWPKGKISGSLNALTSVRALSATVAMSISPASDEGRIGLRGVVRISARNPRELDVADQRLKTISERLGVDLTPLRGLQISAFAATLPIGGTA
;
A
#
# COMPACT_ATOMS: atom_id res chain seq x y z
N MET A 1 2.14 27.58 2.51
CA MET A 1 0.94 26.97 1.89
C MET A 1 1.36 25.61 1.37
N ALA A 2 0.84 24.49 1.90
CA ALA A 2 1.20 23.18 1.38
C ALA A 2 0.70 23.09 -0.08
N PRO A 3 1.51 22.60 -1.03
CA PRO A 3 1.06 22.44 -2.41
C PRO A 3 -0.17 21.52 -2.47
N PRO A 4 -1.11 21.76 -3.40
CA PRO A 4 -2.31 20.93 -3.51
C PRO A 4 -1.93 19.47 -3.73
N SER A 5 -2.56 18.57 -2.99
CA SER A 5 -2.36 17.13 -3.13
C SER A 5 -2.79 16.68 -4.53
N ARG A 6 -1.82 16.44 -5.41
CA ARG A 6 -2.07 15.88 -6.73
C ARG A 6 -2.22 14.37 -6.60
N ARG A 7 -3.46 13.88 -6.66
CA ARG A 7 -3.70 12.44 -6.85
C ARG A 7 -3.25 12.07 -8.26
N ARG A 8 -2.40 11.05 -8.39
CA ARG A 8 -2.13 10.43 -9.70
C ARG A 8 -3.47 9.93 -10.22
N SER A 9 -4.01 10.54 -11.27
CA SER A 9 -5.05 9.90 -12.05
C SER A 9 -4.41 8.68 -12.69
N GLY A 10 -4.97 7.48 -12.47
CA GLY A 10 -4.54 6.26 -13.18
C GLY A 10 -4.88 6.29 -14.67
N GLY A 11 -4.91 7.47 -15.30
CA GLY A 11 -5.27 7.72 -16.67
C GLY A 11 -4.63 9.02 -17.16
N ILE A 12 -4.53 9.14 -18.49
CA ILE A 12 -3.97 10.31 -19.17
C ILE A 12 -4.79 11.54 -18.80
N SER A 13 -4.12 12.60 -18.36
CA SER A 13 -4.72 13.89 -18.05
C SER A 13 -4.07 14.97 -18.92
N LEU A 14 -4.88 15.93 -19.35
CA LEU A 14 -4.41 17.14 -20.04
C LEU A 14 -4.59 18.29 -19.06
N GLY A 15 -3.48 18.68 -18.41
CA GLY A 15 -3.51 19.68 -17.34
C GLY A 15 -4.33 19.20 -16.13
N PRO A 16 -5.27 20.01 -15.58
CA PRO A 16 -6.08 19.61 -14.42
C PRO A 16 -7.25 18.67 -14.76
N LEU A 17 -7.56 18.46 -16.04
CA LEU A 17 -8.71 17.67 -16.50
C LEU A 17 -8.31 16.27 -17.00
N PRO A 18 -9.03 15.21 -16.59
CA PRO A 18 -8.87 13.89 -17.18
C PRO A 18 -9.26 13.91 -18.66
N VAL A 19 -8.51 13.20 -19.52
CA VAL A 19 -8.82 13.08 -20.95
C VAL A 19 -10.24 12.52 -21.17
N ALA A 20 -10.69 11.61 -20.31
CA ALA A 20 -12.05 11.08 -20.37
C ALA A 20 -13.15 12.16 -20.27
N ASN A 21 -12.90 13.27 -19.57
CA ASN A 21 -13.86 14.38 -19.49
C ASN A 21 -13.94 15.14 -20.81
N LEU A 22 -12.78 15.32 -21.47
CA LEU A 22 -12.72 15.94 -22.79
C LEU A 22 -13.45 15.07 -23.82
N VAL A 23 -13.19 13.76 -23.82
CA VAL A 23 -13.87 12.81 -24.71
C VAL A 23 -15.38 12.81 -24.46
N LEU A 24 -15.84 12.86 -23.19
CA LEU A 24 -17.27 12.92 -22.89
C LEU A 24 -17.92 14.20 -23.44
N LEU A 25 -17.21 15.33 -23.36
CA LEU A 25 -17.66 16.59 -23.91
C LEU A 25 -17.71 16.55 -25.45
N GLU A 26 -16.66 16.05 -26.09
CA GLU A 26 -16.59 15.88 -27.55
C GLU A 26 -17.72 14.99 -28.06
N VAL A 27 -17.97 13.86 -27.40
CA VAL A 27 -19.07 12.95 -27.76
C VAL A 27 -20.44 13.62 -27.59
N GLY A 28 -20.66 14.34 -26.48
CA GLY A 28 -21.91 15.08 -26.25
C GLY A 28 -22.18 16.14 -27.32
N VAL A 29 -21.16 16.91 -27.71
CA VAL A 29 -21.25 17.91 -28.78
C VAL A 29 -21.45 17.25 -30.14
N ALA A 30 -20.70 16.19 -30.45
CA ALA A 30 -20.82 15.47 -31.71
C ALA A 30 -22.22 14.88 -31.91
N ILE A 31 -22.79 14.24 -30.88
CA ILE A 31 -24.16 13.73 -30.92
C ILE A 31 -25.16 14.88 -31.14
N GLY A 32 -24.98 16.00 -30.44
CA GLY A 32 -25.81 17.19 -30.62
C GLY A 32 -25.78 17.72 -32.07
N LEU A 33 -24.59 17.81 -32.67
CA LEU A 33 -24.41 18.25 -34.06
C LEU A 33 -25.01 17.27 -35.06
N VAL A 34 -24.86 15.96 -34.85
CA VAL A 34 -25.48 14.92 -35.70
C VAL A 34 -27.00 15.02 -35.66
N LEU A 35 -27.60 15.23 -34.48
CA LEU A 35 -29.05 15.40 -34.36
C LEU A 35 -29.57 16.64 -35.09
N LEU A 36 -28.83 17.75 -35.03
CA LEU A 36 -29.15 18.97 -35.78
C LEU A 36 -29.03 18.77 -37.29
N ALA A 37 -28.04 18.00 -37.75
CA ALA A 37 -27.86 17.66 -39.16
C ALA A 37 -28.98 16.76 -39.71
N ILE A 38 -29.53 15.87 -38.87
CA ILE A 38 -30.65 14.99 -39.24
C ILE A 38 -31.95 15.79 -39.35
N ASN A 39 -32.29 16.60 -38.33
CA ASN A 39 -33.55 17.34 -38.32
C ASN A 39 -33.50 18.56 -37.39
N MET A 40 -33.78 19.75 -37.93
CA MET A 40 -33.76 21.02 -37.19
C MET A 40 -34.84 21.11 -36.10
N SER A 41 -35.90 20.31 -36.18
CA SER A 41 -36.92 20.20 -35.12
C SER A 41 -36.38 19.59 -33.83
N LEU A 42 -35.26 18.86 -33.90
CA LEU A 42 -34.60 18.24 -32.73
C LEU A 42 -33.68 19.20 -31.96
N LYS A 43 -33.67 20.50 -32.30
CA LYS A 43 -32.76 21.49 -31.69
C LYS A 43 -32.74 21.48 -30.15
N TYR A 44 -33.90 21.34 -29.51
CA TYR A 44 -33.98 21.30 -28.04
C TYR A 44 -33.40 20.01 -27.46
N VAL A 45 -33.55 18.88 -28.17
CA VAL A 45 -32.97 17.59 -27.78
C VAL A 45 -31.45 17.62 -27.94
N ALA A 46 -30.96 18.19 -29.05
CA ALA A 46 -29.53 18.37 -29.30
C ALA A 46 -28.86 19.26 -28.24
N ILE A 47 -29.47 20.40 -27.90
CA ILE A 47 -29.01 21.28 -26.82
C ILE A 47 -29.02 20.52 -25.48
N GLY A 48 -30.07 19.76 -25.20
CA GLY A 48 -30.17 18.95 -23.98
C GLY A 48 -29.04 17.94 -23.83
N ILE A 49 -28.69 17.22 -24.91
CA ILE A 49 -27.59 16.23 -24.89
C ILE A 49 -26.22 16.91 -24.74
N ALA A 50 -25.97 18.00 -25.46
CA ALA A 50 -24.72 18.74 -25.32
C ALA A 50 -24.58 19.33 -23.89
N ALA A 51 -25.66 19.87 -23.33
CA ALA A 51 -25.70 20.36 -21.96
C ALA A 51 -25.48 19.25 -20.94
N LEU A 52 -26.08 18.06 -21.13
CA LEU A 52 -25.82 16.89 -20.27
C LEU A 52 -24.36 16.44 -20.34
N GLY A 53 -23.77 16.41 -21.55
CA GLY A 53 -22.34 16.11 -21.73
C GLY A 53 -21.45 17.08 -20.95
N LEU A 54 -21.76 18.38 -21.02
CA LEU A 54 -21.05 19.42 -20.26
C LEU A 54 -21.24 19.25 -18.75
N ILE A 55 -22.48 19.02 -18.29
CA ILE A 55 -22.78 18.79 -16.87
C ILE A 55 -21.99 17.58 -16.36
N PHE A 56 -22.05 16.42 -17.01
CA PHE A 56 -21.33 15.23 -16.55
C PHE A 56 -19.82 15.34 -16.68
N ALA A 57 -19.29 16.07 -17.66
CA ALA A 57 -17.86 16.32 -17.79
C ALA A 57 -17.29 17.14 -16.62
N PHE A 58 -18.09 18.06 -16.06
CA PHE A 58 -17.67 18.91 -14.94
C PHE A 58 -18.28 18.52 -13.59
N LEU A 59 -19.16 17.53 -13.54
CA LEU A 59 -19.77 17.06 -12.30
C LEU A 59 -18.71 16.42 -11.39
N ARG A 60 -18.62 16.96 -10.18
CA ARG A 60 -17.68 16.50 -9.16
C ARG A 60 -18.44 15.82 -8.02
N TRP A 61 -18.22 14.53 -7.85
CA TRP A 61 -18.89 13.73 -6.82
C TRP A 61 -17.85 13.17 -5.83
N GLY A 62 -17.97 13.49 -4.54
CA GLY A 62 -17.10 12.94 -3.49
C GLY A 62 -15.60 13.23 -3.72
N GLY A 63 -15.27 14.38 -4.30
CA GLY A 63 -13.89 14.77 -4.62
C GLY A 63 -13.30 14.13 -5.89
N ARG A 64 -14.08 13.37 -6.66
CA ARG A 64 -13.68 12.78 -7.96
C ARG A 64 -14.53 13.35 -9.11
N TRP A 65 -13.99 13.32 -10.32
CA TRP A 65 -14.76 13.61 -11.53
C TRP A 65 -15.75 12.46 -11.80
N PHE A 66 -16.94 12.76 -12.32
CA PHE A 66 -17.97 11.74 -12.60
C PHE A 66 -17.44 10.59 -13.47
N THR A 67 -16.67 10.90 -14.51
CA THR A 67 -16.03 9.90 -15.40
C THR A 67 -15.10 8.94 -14.64
N GLN A 68 -14.34 9.45 -13.67
CA GLN A 68 -13.45 8.65 -12.83
C GLN A 68 -14.24 7.78 -11.86
N TRP A 69 -15.33 8.31 -11.29
CA TRP A 69 -16.22 7.55 -10.43
C TRP A 69 -16.92 6.43 -11.21
N LEU A 70 -17.42 6.73 -12.42
CA LEU A 70 -18.08 5.75 -13.28
C LEU A 70 -17.10 4.67 -13.73
N GLY A 71 -15.90 5.04 -14.17
CA GLY A 71 -14.85 4.10 -14.55
C GLY A 71 -14.41 3.21 -13.40
N LEU A 72 -14.26 3.77 -12.19
CA LEU A 72 -13.98 2.98 -10.99
C LEU A 72 -15.11 2.00 -10.68
N THR A 73 -16.35 2.48 -10.70
CA THR A 73 -17.54 1.68 -10.37
C THR A 73 -17.72 0.55 -11.37
N MET A 74 -17.51 0.81 -12.66
CA MET A 74 -17.54 -0.23 -13.69
C MET A 74 -16.43 -1.26 -13.51
N ARG A 75 -15.18 -0.82 -13.31
CA ARG A 75 -14.04 -1.75 -13.09
C ARG A 75 -14.24 -2.59 -11.83
N TYR A 76 -14.78 -2.00 -10.78
CA TYR A 76 -15.18 -2.72 -9.57
C TYR A 76 -16.27 -3.74 -9.90
N ARG A 77 -17.39 -3.30 -10.48
CA ARG A 77 -18.54 -4.16 -10.78
C ARG A 77 -18.19 -5.36 -11.67
N PHE A 78 -17.26 -5.20 -12.62
CA PHE A 78 -16.89 -6.26 -13.55
C PHE A 78 -15.69 -7.12 -13.13
N ARG A 79 -15.03 -6.83 -11.99
CA ARG A 79 -13.94 -7.69 -11.48
C ARG A 79 -14.47 -8.76 -10.53
N SER A 80 -13.67 -9.81 -10.32
CA SER A 80 -13.90 -10.75 -9.23
C SER A 80 -13.60 -10.07 -7.89
N HIS A 81 -14.50 -10.28 -6.93
CA HIS A 81 -14.41 -9.76 -5.57
C HIS A 81 -13.94 -10.82 -4.58
N ASP A 82 -14.14 -12.09 -4.93
CA ASP A 82 -13.74 -13.23 -4.12
C ASP A 82 -12.46 -13.85 -4.68
N ARG A 83 -11.54 -14.17 -3.78
CA ARG A 83 -10.32 -14.92 -4.05
C ARG A 83 -10.20 -16.03 -3.02
N VAL A 84 -9.72 -17.19 -3.48
CA VAL A 84 -9.57 -18.38 -2.64
C VAL A 84 -8.16 -18.92 -2.84
N ALA A 85 -7.47 -19.20 -1.74
CA ALA A 85 -6.21 -19.92 -1.72
C ALA A 85 -6.50 -21.33 -1.20
N THR A 86 -6.38 -22.31 -2.09
CA THR A 86 -6.44 -23.72 -1.73
C THR A 86 -5.03 -24.19 -1.36
N PRO A 87 -4.81 -24.79 -0.18
CA PRO A 87 -3.48 -25.20 0.23
C PRO A 87 -2.89 -26.20 -0.78
N PRO A 88 -1.60 -26.07 -1.11
CA PRO A 88 -0.92 -27.04 -1.96
C PRO A 88 -0.92 -28.41 -1.27
N PRO A 89 -0.92 -29.53 -2.04
CA PRO A 89 -0.80 -30.86 -1.46
C PRO A 89 0.47 -30.95 -0.62
N PRO A 90 0.47 -31.73 0.49
CA PRO A 90 1.64 -31.88 1.33
C PRO A 90 2.81 -32.40 0.50
N SER A 91 3.93 -31.68 0.52
CA SER A 91 5.15 -32.08 -0.16
C SER A 91 5.75 -33.32 0.53
N SER A 92 6.26 -34.25 -0.27
CA SER A 92 6.99 -35.41 0.26
C SER A 92 8.31 -34.96 0.89
N LEU A 93 8.83 -35.72 1.86
CA LEU A 93 10.13 -35.45 2.48
C LEU A 93 11.27 -35.35 1.43
N GLU A 94 11.17 -36.10 0.33
CA GLU A 94 12.11 -36.04 -0.80
C GLU A 94 12.00 -34.74 -1.59
N ALA A 95 10.78 -34.19 -1.78
CA ALA A 95 10.58 -32.90 -2.45
C ALA A 95 11.11 -31.74 -1.59
N LEU A 96 10.90 -31.78 -0.27
CA LEU A 96 11.43 -30.78 0.67
C LEU A 96 12.97 -30.82 0.76
N ALA A 97 13.57 -32.01 0.67
CA ALA A 97 15.03 -32.17 0.61
C ALA A 97 15.61 -31.65 -0.72
N ALA A 98 14.93 -31.85 -1.84
CA ALA A 98 15.32 -31.33 -3.15
C ALA A 98 15.13 -29.80 -3.28
N GLU A 99 14.18 -29.21 -2.55
CA GLU A 99 13.95 -27.76 -2.49
C GLU A 99 15.05 -26.99 -1.74
N GLY A 100 15.77 -27.66 -0.82
CA GLY A 100 16.69 -27.02 0.13
C GLY A 100 18.08 -26.66 -0.41
N GLU A 101 18.51 -27.18 -1.57
CA GLU A 101 19.91 -27.03 -2.02
C GLU A 101 20.13 -26.08 -3.22
N ASP A 102 19.11 -25.78 -4.06
CA ASP A 102 19.34 -25.04 -5.32
C ASP A 102 18.24 -24.05 -5.76
N ASN A 103 17.16 -23.87 -4.99
CA ASN A 103 16.01 -23.11 -5.50
C ASN A 103 16.16 -21.60 -5.29
N ALA A 104 16.63 -20.89 -6.32
CA ALA A 104 16.80 -19.43 -6.31
C ALA A 104 15.48 -18.64 -6.20
N VAL A 105 14.32 -19.30 -6.27
CA VAL A 105 13.00 -18.67 -6.30
C VAL A 105 11.94 -19.51 -5.57
N THR A 106 11.25 -18.91 -4.60
CA THR A 106 10.05 -19.46 -3.97
C THR A 106 8.81 -19.05 -4.78
N GLY A 107 8.17 -20.04 -5.40
CA GLY A 107 7.01 -19.87 -6.26
C GLY A 107 5.66 -20.14 -5.59
N PRO A 108 4.58 -20.21 -6.38
CA PRO A 108 3.22 -20.49 -5.92
C PRO A 108 3.00 -21.79 -5.15
N ASP A 109 3.88 -22.76 -5.33
CA ASP A 109 3.75 -24.08 -4.69
C ASP A 109 4.07 -24.01 -3.19
N ASP A 110 4.77 -22.97 -2.73
CA ASP A 110 4.94 -22.69 -1.30
C ASP A 110 3.62 -22.18 -0.71
N ALA A 111 3.16 -22.82 0.37
CA ALA A 111 1.90 -22.50 1.04
C ALA A 111 1.79 -21.02 1.48
N ARG A 112 2.91 -20.37 1.85
CA ARG A 112 2.96 -18.97 2.26
C ARG A 112 2.80 -18.04 1.06
N VAL A 113 3.48 -18.33 -0.05
CA VAL A 113 3.32 -17.58 -1.30
C VAL A 113 1.88 -17.72 -1.80
N ASN A 114 1.36 -18.95 -1.88
CA ASN A 114 -0.03 -19.22 -2.28
C ASN A 114 -1.04 -18.42 -1.44
N LEU A 115 -0.86 -18.38 -0.12
CA LEU A 115 -1.71 -17.61 0.78
C LEU A 115 -1.61 -16.10 0.53
N LEU A 116 -0.41 -15.56 0.34
CA LEU A 116 -0.20 -14.14 0.05
C LEU A 116 -0.68 -13.73 -1.36
N ARG A 117 -0.80 -14.68 -2.29
CA ARG A 117 -1.40 -14.45 -3.61
C ARG A 117 -2.89 -14.11 -3.57
N LEU A 118 -3.56 -14.29 -2.43
CA LEU A 118 -4.87 -13.68 -2.17
C LEU A 118 -4.82 -12.15 -2.34
N ALA A 119 -3.76 -11.51 -1.85
CA ALA A 119 -3.59 -10.06 -1.93
C ALA A 119 -2.76 -9.64 -3.16
N VAL A 120 -1.71 -10.39 -3.48
CA VAL A 120 -0.72 -10.10 -4.53
C VAL A 120 -0.67 -11.25 -5.54
N PRO A 121 -1.57 -11.29 -6.55
CA PRO A 121 -1.82 -12.49 -7.37
C PRO A 121 -0.63 -13.05 -8.15
N ASP A 122 0.37 -12.22 -8.45
CA ASP A 122 1.55 -12.57 -9.22
C ASP A 122 2.82 -12.66 -8.36
N LEU A 123 2.64 -12.77 -7.04
CA LEU A 123 3.74 -12.87 -6.09
C LEU A 123 4.63 -14.08 -6.38
N VAL A 124 5.93 -13.78 -6.46
CA VAL A 124 7.03 -14.74 -6.45
C VAL A 124 8.15 -14.12 -5.60
N VAL A 125 8.90 -14.93 -4.85
CA VAL A 125 10.03 -14.43 -4.03
C VAL A 125 11.34 -15.00 -4.54
N ALA A 126 12.18 -14.14 -5.11
CA ALA A 126 13.54 -14.50 -5.50
C ALA A 126 14.51 -14.37 -4.31
N HIS A 127 15.52 -15.23 -4.32
CA HIS A 127 16.56 -15.28 -3.32
C HIS A 127 17.79 -14.55 -3.85
N GLY A 128 18.35 -13.67 -3.05
CA GLY A 128 19.54 -12.93 -3.37
C GLY A 128 20.47 -12.86 -2.17
N VAL A 129 21.70 -12.44 -2.42
CA VAL A 129 22.69 -12.23 -1.38
C VAL A 129 23.26 -10.83 -1.56
N ASP A 130 23.34 -10.07 -0.48
CA ASP A 130 23.92 -8.73 -0.52
C ASP A 130 25.45 -8.74 -0.45
N HIS A 131 26.07 -7.55 -0.46
CA HIS A 131 27.53 -7.41 -0.43
C HIS A 131 28.15 -7.88 0.90
N GLU A 132 27.35 -7.96 1.98
CA GLU A 132 27.75 -8.44 3.30
C GLU A 132 27.43 -9.94 3.49
N ARG A 133 27.12 -10.64 2.39
CA ARG A 133 26.74 -12.06 2.36
C ARG A 133 25.47 -12.37 3.17
N GLN A 134 24.61 -11.38 3.40
CA GLN A 134 23.31 -11.58 4.03
C GLN A 134 22.29 -12.00 2.97
N GLN A 135 21.40 -12.93 3.33
CA GLN A 135 20.30 -13.35 2.48
C GLN A 135 19.27 -12.22 2.33
N VAL A 136 18.73 -12.07 1.12
CA VAL A 136 17.76 -11.02 0.77
C VAL A 136 16.61 -11.65 0.00
N GLY A 137 15.41 -11.52 0.52
CA GLY A 137 14.18 -11.80 -0.20
C GLY A 137 13.81 -10.65 -1.14
N MET A 138 13.50 -10.97 -2.40
CA MET A 138 13.02 -10.00 -3.39
C MET A 138 11.66 -10.45 -3.91
N ALA A 139 10.61 -9.71 -3.59
CA ALA A 139 9.27 -9.99 -4.08
C ALA A 139 9.06 -9.41 -5.48
N TRP A 140 8.54 -10.22 -6.39
CA TRP A 140 8.04 -9.77 -7.69
C TRP A 140 6.53 -9.54 -7.62
N ASN A 141 6.09 -8.39 -8.10
CA ASN A 141 4.69 -8.08 -8.32
C ASN A 141 4.50 -6.92 -9.31
N ASP A 142 3.47 -6.98 -10.14
CA ASP A 142 3.05 -5.95 -11.10
C ASP A 142 4.22 -5.41 -11.95
N GLY A 143 5.09 -6.32 -12.42
CA GLY A 143 6.23 -5.97 -13.26
C GLY A 143 7.42 -5.33 -12.52
N THR A 144 7.46 -5.39 -11.20
CA THR A 144 8.48 -4.73 -10.37
C THR A 144 9.06 -5.66 -9.31
N TRP A 145 10.29 -5.38 -8.89
CA TRP A 145 10.96 -6.06 -7.77
C TRP A 145 10.94 -5.20 -6.51
N THR A 146 10.66 -5.81 -5.37
CA THR A 146 10.64 -5.16 -4.06
C THR A 146 11.55 -5.90 -3.09
N ALA A 147 12.48 -5.18 -2.47
CA ALA A 147 13.29 -5.67 -1.35
C ALA A 147 12.91 -4.90 -0.08
N VAL A 148 13.01 -5.53 1.09
CA VAL A 148 12.53 -4.94 2.34
C VAL A 148 13.62 -4.92 3.39
N LEU A 149 13.79 -3.76 4.02
CA LEU A 149 14.58 -3.60 5.23
C LEU A 149 13.65 -3.60 6.45
N LEU A 150 14.03 -4.35 7.49
CA LEU A 150 13.45 -4.23 8.83
C LEU A 150 14.23 -3.16 9.59
N VAL A 151 13.51 -2.19 10.16
CA VAL A 151 14.11 -1.26 11.13
C VAL A 151 14.24 -1.99 12.46
N GLU A 152 15.47 -2.08 12.97
CA GLU A 152 15.72 -2.74 14.24
C GLU A 152 15.12 -1.91 15.37
N PRO A 153 14.32 -2.50 16.27
CA PRO A 153 13.87 -1.80 17.44
C PRO A 153 15.09 -1.45 18.28
N ALA A 154 15.30 -0.16 18.57
CA ALA A 154 16.34 0.23 19.52
C ALA A 154 16.11 -0.55 20.83
N PRO A 155 17.14 -1.20 21.41
CA PRO A 155 17.04 -1.89 22.69
C PRO A 155 16.88 -0.86 23.80
N ALA A 156 15.72 -0.23 23.88
CA ALA A 156 15.34 0.64 24.98
C ALA A 156 14.53 -0.19 25.96
N LEU A 157 15.04 -0.34 27.18
CA LEU A 157 14.30 -0.87 28.34
C LEU A 157 12.95 -0.15 28.56
N ILE A 158 12.79 1.06 27.98
CA ILE A 158 11.56 1.86 27.99
C ILE A 158 11.40 2.52 26.60
N THR A 159 10.44 2.08 25.78
CA THR A 159 10.07 2.80 24.56
C THR A 159 9.26 4.03 24.95
N GLN A 160 9.79 5.24 24.77
CA GLN A 160 9.01 6.46 25.02
C GLN A 160 7.78 6.50 24.10
N ALA A 161 6.59 6.70 24.69
CA ALA A 161 5.36 6.89 23.95
C ALA A 161 5.52 8.05 22.94
N GLY A 162 5.51 7.74 21.64
CA GLY A 162 5.68 8.73 20.57
C GLY A 162 7.10 8.88 20.00
N GLY A 163 8.13 8.20 20.54
CA GLY A 163 9.54 8.30 20.10
C GLY A 163 9.91 7.55 18.82
N ALA A 164 8.96 7.37 17.89
CA ALA A 164 9.22 6.65 16.65
C ALA A 164 10.24 7.36 15.75
N PRO A 165 11.14 6.62 15.08
CA PRO A 165 11.91 7.18 13.99
C PRO A 165 10.94 7.71 12.92
N SER A 166 10.99 9.01 12.69
CA SER A 166 10.33 9.64 11.55
C SER A 166 10.96 9.17 10.25
N LEU A 167 10.18 8.98 9.19
CA LEU A 167 10.74 8.80 7.84
C LEU A 167 11.69 9.97 7.52
N PRO A 168 13.00 9.76 7.39
CA PRO A 168 13.93 10.85 7.10
C PRO A 168 13.86 11.17 5.61
N LEU A 169 12.79 11.85 5.20
CA LEU A 169 12.44 12.13 3.80
C LEU A 169 13.61 12.78 3.04
N SER A 170 14.33 13.71 3.69
CA SER A 170 15.48 14.39 3.11
C SER A 170 16.67 13.46 2.85
N ALA A 171 16.88 12.46 3.70
CA ALA A 171 17.95 11.46 3.52
C ALA A 171 17.59 10.42 2.45
N LEU A 172 16.30 10.10 2.31
CA LEU A 172 15.82 9.09 1.37
C LEU A 172 15.54 9.63 -0.04
N ALA A 173 15.21 10.91 -0.18
CA ALA A 173 14.91 11.51 -1.47
C ALA A 173 16.05 11.35 -2.51
N PRO A 174 17.34 11.56 -2.17
CA PRO A 174 18.43 11.30 -3.09
C PRO A 174 18.56 9.82 -3.51
N CYS A 175 18.09 8.88 -2.69
CA CYS A 175 18.15 7.45 -3.03
C CYS A 175 17.15 7.05 -4.12
N LEU A 176 16.14 7.88 -4.41
CA LEU A 176 15.15 7.61 -5.46
C LEU A 176 15.78 7.56 -6.86
N GLU A 177 16.81 8.37 -7.09
CA GLU A 177 17.51 8.47 -8.37
C GLU A 177 19.01 8.54 -8.13
N ASP A 178 19.70 7.41 -8.27
CA ASP A 178 21.15 7.37 -8.06
C ASP A 178 21.83 6.30 -8.93
N ARG A 179 23.04 6.60 -9.42
CA ARG A 179 23.88 5.73 -10.25
C ARG A 179 23.14 5.05 -11.41
N GLY A 180 22.32 5.82 -12.11
CA GLY A 180 21.52 5.36 -13.26
C GLY A 180 20.34 4.46 -12.90
N VAL A 181 20.06 4.27 -11.61
CA VAL A 181 18.89 3.55 -11.10
C VAL A 181 17.85 4.55 -10.61
N VAL A 182 16.66 4.47 -11.19
CA VAL A 182 15.49 5.27 -10.82
C VAL A 182 14.46 4.35 -10.19
N LEU A 183 14.28 4.47 -8.88
CA LEU A 183 13.34 3.65 -8.12
C LEU A 183 11.88 4.00 -8.47
N ASP A 184 11.02 3.00 -8.39
CA ASP A 184 9.57 3.20 -8.43
C ASP A 184 9.10 3.95 -7.19
N SER A 185 9.48 3.44 -6.01
CA SER A 185 9.20 4.07 -4.74
C SER A 185 10.11 3.57 -3.62
N ILE A 186 10.21 4.36 -2.56
CA ILE A 186 10.66 3.92 -1.24
C ILE A 186 9.47 4.09 -0.29
N GLN A 187 9.05 3.02 0.35
CA GLN A 187 7.87 3.01 1.21
C GLN A 187 8.23 2.61 2.63
N MET A 188 7.79 3.38 3.61
CA MET A 188 7.85 3.02 5.02
C MET A 188 6.49 2.53 5.48
N ILE A 189 6.47 1.36 6.09
CA ILE A 189 5.27 0.69 6.58
C ILE A 189 5.41 0.52 8.09
N TRP A 190 4.53 1.18 8.83
CA TRP A 190 4.36 0.97 10.26
C TRP A 190 3.18 0.06 10.48
N HIS A 191 3.42 -1.06 11.16
CA HIS A 191 2.37 -1.99 11.52
C HIS A 191 2.38 -2.18 13.03
N SER A 192 1.28 -1.77 13.64
CA SER A 192 1.14 -1.66 15.09
C SER A 192 0.01 -2.54 15.59
N TYR A 193 0.30 -3.28 16.67
CA TYR A 193 -0.67 -3.96 17.50
C TYR A 193 -0.85 -3.15 18.79
N PRO A 194 -2.01 -2.54 19.04
CA PRO A 194 -2.25 -1.80 20.27
C PRO A 194 -2.29 -2.79 21.46
N GLY A 195 -1.78 -2.39 22.63
CA GLY A 195 -1.76 -3.29 23.81
C GLY A 195 -3.15 -3.75 24.23
N SER A 196 -4.14 -2.89 23.99
CA SER A 196 -5.56 -3.18 24.20
C SER A 196 -6.15 -4.24 23.28
N ALA A 197 -5.47 -4.66 22.20
CA ALA A 197 -5.97 -5.66 21.25
C ALA A 197 -6.06 -7.06 21.86
N ALA A 198 -5.20 -7.37 22.83
CA ALA A 198 -5.20 -8.68 23.49
C ALA A 198 -6.39 -8.85 24.47
N LEU A 199 -7.02 -7.76 24.90
CA LEU A 199 -8.07 -7.76 25.90
C LEU A 199 -9.48 -7.68 25.27
N PRO A 200 -10.46 -8.45 25.77
CA PRO A 200 -11.87 -8.28 25.42
C PRO A 200 -12.34 -6.85 25.67
N SER A 201 -13.30 -6.37 24.87
CA SER A 201 -13.83 -4.99 24.96
C SER A 201 -14.53 -4.67 26.27
N ASP A 202 -15.04 -5.66 26.97
CA ASP A 202 -15.78 -5.59 28.23
C ASP A 202 -14.94 -5.95 29.45
N SER A 203 -13.64 -6.21 29.27
CA SER A 203 -12.77 -6.63 30.37
C SER A 203 -12.47 -5.47 31.34
N PRO A 204 -12.62 -5.67 32.67
CA PRO A 204 -12.18 -4.68 33.67
C PRO A 204 -10.70 -4.32 33.56
N ALA A 205 -9.86 -5.28 33.15
CA ALA A 205 -8.43 -5.05 32.92
C ALA A 205 -8.18 -4.04 31.79
N LEU A 206 -9.05 -4.01 30.78
CA LEU A 206 -8.98 -3.01 29.72
C LEU A 206 -9.32 -1.62 30.27
N SER A 207 -10.37 -1.50 31.08
CA SER A 207 -10.76 -0.23 31.70
C SER A 207 -9.62 0.34 32.56
N SER A 208 -9.02 -0.47 33.43
CA SER A 208 -7.86 -0.07 34.23
C SER A 208 -6.64 0.26 33.36
N TYR A 209 -6.37 -0.51 32.31
CA TYR A 209 -5.28 -0.21 31.38
C TYR A 209 -5.48 1.14 30.70
N MET A 210 -6.69 1.45 30.24
CA MET A 210 -7.00 2.72 29.57
C MET A 210 -6.98 3.91 30.54
N GLU A 211 -7.39 3.72 31.80
CA GLU A 211 -7.29 4.72 32.86
C GLU A 211 -5.82 5.09 33.14
N VAL A 212 -4.95 4.09 33.28
CA VAL A 212 -3.51 4.28 33.52
C VAL A 212 -2.81 4.86 32.28
N LEU A 213 -3.17 4.40 31.09
CA LEU A 213 -2.58 4.85 29.83
C LEU A 213 -2.89 6.33 29.54
N GLY A 214 -4.10 6.79 29.88
CA GLY A 214 -4.53 8.16 29.63
C GLY A 214 -4.49 8.53 28.14
N PRO A 215 -3.99 9.74 27.78
CA PRO A 215 -3.96 10.22 26.39
C PRO A 215 -2.76 9.71 25.57
N LEU A 216 -1.90 8.86 26.15
CA LEU A 216 -0.66 8.44 25.50
C LEU A 216 -0.92 7.42 24.38
N PRO A 217 -0.24 7.53 23.23
CA PRO A 217 -0.27 6.51 22.19
C PRO A 217 0.52 5.28 22.65
N ALA A 218 -0.16 4.18 23.00
CA ALA A 218 0.49 2.90 23.29
C ALA A 218 0.18 1.83 22.23
N ALA A 219 1.01 1.79 21.20
CA ALA A 219 1.21 0.54 20.47
C ALA A 219 2.06 -0.39 21.36
N ALA A 220 1.55 -1.57 21.73
CA ALA A 220 2.32 -2.52 22.53
C ALA A 220 3.45 -3.16 21.71
N ARG A 221 3.19 -3.34 20.41
CA ARG A 221 4.20 -3.80 19.44
C ARG A 221 4.05 -2.99 18.17
N ARG A 222 5.16 -2.45 17.68
CA ARG A 222 5.22 -1.87 16.34
C ARG A 222 6.42 -2.42 15.59
N THR A 223 6.16 -2.88 14.38
CA THR A 223 7.19 -3.24 13.41
C THR A 223 7.25 -2.16 12.35
N THR A 224 8.46 -1.79 11.93
CA THR A 224 8.68 -0.83 10.84
C THR A 224 9.47 -1.49 9.73
N TRP A 225 8.90 -1.47 8.53
CA TRP A 225 9.54 -1.97 7.31
C TRP A 225 9.79 -0.81 6.34
N ILE A 226 10.89 -0.89 5.60
CA ILE A 226 11.19 -0.02 4.47
C ILE A 226 11.22 -0.89 3.21
N ALA A 227 10.22 -0.77 2.35
CA ALA A 227 10.16 -1.44 1.07
C ALA A 227 10.78 -0.55 -0.02
N ILE A 228 11.76 -1.09 -0.75
CA ILE A 228 12.44 -0.44 -1.86
C ILE A 228 11.95 -1.13 -3.14
N ARG A 229 11.28 -0.38 -4.01
CA ARG A 229 10.65 -0.91 -5.23
C ARG A 229 11.36 -0.42 -6.49
N LEU A 230 11.72 -1.34 -7.37
CA LEU A 230 12.40 -1.10 -8.64
C LEU A 230 11.54 -1.60 -9.80
N ASP A 231 11.23 -0.71 -10.75
CA ASP A 231 10.68 -1.09 -12.06
C ASP A 231 11.84 -1.27 -13.06
N PRO A 232 12.10 -2.51 -13.53
CA PRO A 232 13.18 -2.77 -14.49
C PRO A 232 13.07 -1.95 -15.78
N ARG A 233 11.85 -1.59 -16.21
CA ARG A 233 11.61 -0.83 -17.44
C ARG A 233 12.13 0.60 -17.37
N ARG A 234 12.29 1.15 -16.15
CA ARG A 234 12.84 2.49 -15.91
C ARG A 234 14.36 2.50 -15.88
N CYS A 235 15.01 1.35 -15.73
CA CYS A 235 16.45 1.23 -15.51
C CYS A 235 17.18 0.33 -16.54
N PRO A 236 16.87 0.37 -17.85
CA PRO A 236 17.40 -0.61 -18.80
C PRO A 236 18.93 -0.55 -18.96
N ALA A 237 19.52 0.65 -18.96
CA ALA A 237 20.97 0.82 -19.06
C ALA A 237 21.70 0.26 -17.83
N ALA A 238 21.26 0.67 -16.63
CA ALA A 238 21.82 0.22 -15.37
C ALA A 238 21.71 -1.31 -15.17
N ILE A 239 20.61 -1.92 -15.62
CA ILE A 239 20.44 -3.38 -15.55
C ILE A 239 21.40 -4.09 -16.50
N ARG A 240 21.59 -3.56 -17.72
CA ARG A 240 22.51 -4.13 -18.71
C ARG A 240 23.96 -4.14 -18.22
N GLU A 241 24.40 -3.03 -17.64
CA GLU A 241 25.74 -2.90 -17.02
C GLU A 241 25.98 -3.89 -15.87
N ARG A 242 24.90 -4.36 -15.24
CA ARG A 242 24.94 -5.29 -14.09
C ARG A 242 24.76 -6.75 -14.49
N GLY A 243 24.84 -7.07 -15.78
CA GLY A 243 24.73 -8.43 -16.32
C GLY A 243 23.43 -8.71 -17.06
N GLY A 244 22.51 -7.75 -17.12
CA GLY A 244 21.26 -7.86 -17.88
C GLY A 244 20.20 -8.77 -17.24
N GLY A 245 19.01 -8.79 -17.84
CA GLY A 245 17.90 -9.65 -17.43
C GLY A 245 17.51 -9.51 -15.95
N VAL A 246 17.04 -10.61 -15.36
CA VAL A 246 16.61 -10.69 -13.97
C VAL A 246 17.78 -10.50 -13.00
N VAL A 247 18.93 -11.09 -13.29
CA VAL A 247 20.14 -10.99 -12.43
C VAL A 247 20.61 -9.54 -12.31
N GLY A 248 20.65 -8.80 -13.43
CA GLY A 248 20.99 -7.39 -13.43
C GLY A 248 19.97 -6.53 -12.65
N ALA A 249 18.68 -6.87 -12.72
CA ALA A 249 17.64 -6.22 -11.93
C ALA A 249 17.81 -6.47 -10.42
N HIS A 250 18.09 -7.71 -10.01
CA HIS A 250 18.38 -8.06 -8.62
C HIS A 250 19.59 -7.30 -8.09
N ARG A 251 20.70 -7.28 -8.84
CA ARG A 251 21.91 -6.51 -8.47
C ARG A 251 21.64 -5.01 -8.37
N ALA A 252 20.84 -4.45 -9.27
CA ALA A 252 20.43 -3.05 -9.22
C ALA A 252 19.60 -2.75 -7.96
N LEU A 253 18.65 -3.61 -7.63
CA LEU A 253 17.80 -3.48 -6.44
C LEU A 253 18.61 -3.63 -5.13
N ILE A 254 19.45 -4.66 -5.01
CA ILE A 254 20.33 -4.87 -3.85
C ILE A 254 21.26 -3.66 -3.65
N GLY A 255 21.83 -3.15 -4.75
CA GLY A 255 22.64 -1.94 -4.71
C GLY A 255 21.85 -0.71 -4.25
N ALA A 256 20.59 -0.53 -4.66
CA ALA A 256 19.74 0.56 -4.22
C ALA A 256 19.32 0.40 -2.75
N MET A 257 18.98 -0.81 -2.32
CA MET A 257 18.66 -1.15 -0.94
C MET A 257 19.82 -0.83 0.01
N SER A 258 21.07 -1.18 -0.36
CA SER A 258 22.26 -0.84 0.43
C SER A 258 22.44 0.67 0.59
N ARG A 259 22.13 1.47 -0.45
CA ARG A 259 22.18 2.94 -0.33
C ARG A 259 21.10 3.50 0.59
N VAL A 260 19.88 2.96 0.51
CA VAL A 260 18.79 3.32 1.41
C VAL A 260 19.14 2.97 2.86
N ARG A 261 19.71 1.77 3.09
CA ARG A 261 20.23 1.35 4.40
C ARG A 261 21.26 2.36 4.93
N ASN A 262 22.29 2.67 4.15
CA ASN A 262 23.34 3.62 4.56
C ASN A 262 22.77 5.02 4.85
N ALA A 263 21.78 5.48 4.06
CA ALA A 263 21.11 6.75 4.31
C ALA A 263 20.34 6.74 5.65
N LEU A 264 19.68 5.64 5.99
CA LEU A 264 18.99 5.47 7.28
C LEU A 264 19.97 5.36 8.45
N GLU A 265 21.04 4.59 8.30
CA GLU A 265 22.09 4.45 9.31
C GLU A 265 22.77 5.79 9.63
N SER A 266 22.99 6.63 8.62
CA SER A 266 23.52 7.99 8.83
C SER A 266 22.62 8.88 9.70
N GLN A 267 21.34 8.53 9.81
CA GLN A 267 20.34 9.20 10.65
C GLN A 267 20.10 8.46 11.97
N GLY A 268 20.93 7.47 12.30
CA GLY A 268 20.80 6.68 13.53
C GLY A 268 19.63 5.69 13.51
N VAL A 269 19.16 5.29 12.32
CA VAL A 269 18.08 4.30 12.16
C VAL A 269 18.71 2.98 11.68
N PRO A 270 19.06 2.05 12.59
CA PRO A 270 19.63 0.77 12.21
C PRO A 270 18.60 -0.08 11.46
N THR A 271 19.02 -0.70 10.37
CA THR A 271 18.16 -1.57 9.58
C THR A 271 18.91 -2.77 9.04
N ARG A 272 18.18 -3.87 8.80
CA ARG A 272 18.72 -5.07 8.15
C ARG A 272 17.80 -5.56 7.04
N PRO A 273 18.32 -6.19 5.97
CA PRO A 273 17.46 -6.83 4.98
C PRO A 273 16.64 -7.97 5.59
N LEU A 274 15.46 -8.20 5.04
CA LEU A 274 14.69 -9.42 5.29
C LEU A 274 15.15 -10.51 4.33
N ASP A 275 15.44 -11.69 4.87
CA ASP A 275 15.63 -12.90 4.06
C ASP A 275 14.28 -13.35 3.43
N PRO A 276 14.28 -14.32 2.49
CA PRO A 276 13.06 -14.79 1.84
C PRO A 276 11.96 -15.27 2.83
N ASP A 277 12.34 -15.98 3.88
CA ASP A 277 11.38 -16.54 4.85
C ASP A 277 10.81 -15.46 5.77
N GLU A 278 11.65 -14.54 6.23
CA GLU A 278 11.27 -13.40 7.03
C GLU A 278 10.39 -12.42 6.25
N LEU A 279 10.65 -12.25 4.94
CA LEU A 279 9.83 -11.44 4.05
C LEU A 279 8.40 -12.01 3.95
N LEU A 280 8.29 -13.33 3.74
CA LEU A 280 7.00 -14.02 3.70
C LEU A 280 6.29 -13.96 5.05
N ARG A 281 7.00 -14.24 6.16
CA ARG A 281 6.45 -14.20 7.52
C ARG A 281 5.96 -12.81 7.92
N SER A 282 6.74 -11.78 7.61
CA SER A 282 6.37 -10.38 7.88
C SER A 282 5.13 -9.97 7.10
N SER A 283 5.00 -10.47 5.87
CA SER A 283 3.85 -10.19 5.01
C SER A 283 2.59 -10.91 5.45
N ILE A 284 2.70 -12.17 5.89
CA ILE A 284 1.59 -12.91 6.49
C ILE A 284 1.11 -12.21 7.77
N SER A 285 2.03 -11.76 8.62
CA SER A 285 1.69 -11.00 9.82
C SER A 285 0.99 -9.69 9.47
N ALA A 286 1.55 -8.91 8.54
CA ALA A 286 0.94 -7.65 8.12
C ALA A 286 -0.46 -7.85 7.50
N ALA A 287 -0.71 -8.99 6.85
CA ALA A 287 -2.00 -9.35 6.28
C ALA A 287 -3.01 -9.90 7.30
N GLU A 288 -2.64 -10.06 8.58
CA GLU A 288 -3.43 -10.74 9.62
C GLU A 288 -3.80 -12.19 9.27
N LEU A 289 -2.92 -12.87 8.52
CA LEU A 289 -3.13 -14.25 8.06
C LEU A 289 -2.38 -15.30 8.90
N THR A 290 -1.70 -14.88 9.97
CA THR A 290 -0.89 -15.77 10.83
C THR A 290 -1.69 -16.95 11.37
N ALA A 291 -2.95 -16.75 11.75
CA ALA A 291 -3.80 -17.79 12.33
C ALA A 291 -4.20 -18.90 11.33
N VAL A 292 -4.09 -18.63 10.02
CA VAL A 292 -4.45 -19.58 8.95
C VAL A 292 -3.23 -20.02 8.13
N ALA A 293 -2.04 -19.54 8.48
CA ALA A 293 -0.80 -19.96 7.82
C ALA A 293 -0.56 -21.45 8.08
N GLY A 294 -0.45 -22.25 7.01
CA GLY A 294 -0.31 -23.71 7.09
C GLY A 294 -1.61 -24.45 7.37
N SER A 295 -2.77 -23.78 7.36
CA SER A 295 -4.07 -24.44 7.49
C SER A 295 -4.33 -25.37 6.29
N PRO A 296 -4.87 -26.59 6.53
CA PRO A 296 -5.26 -27.50 5.45
C PRO A 296 -6.59 -27.09 4.78
N SER A 297 -7.26 -26.07 5.31
CA SER A 297 -8.51 -25.54 4.77
C SER A 297 -8.26 -24.40 3.79
N ALA A 298 -9.13 -24.28 2.78
CA ALA A 298 -9.11 -23.15 1.87
C ALA A 298 -9.33 -21.82 2.62
N VAL A 299 -8.54 -20.80 2.28
CA VAL A 299 -8.63 -19.47 2.85
C VAL A 299 -9.24 -18.51 1.83
N THR A 300 -10.19 -17.69 2.26
CA THR A 300 -10.88 -16.74 1.39
C THR A 300 -10.48 -15.30 1.68
N LEU A 301 -10.48 -14.49 0.63
CA LEU A 301 -10.41 -13.04 0.68
C LEU A 301 -11.57 -12.48 -0.14
N GLN A 302 -12.39 -11.63 0.48
CA GLN A 302 -13.57 -11.04 -0.14
C GLN A 302 -13.46 -9.53 -0.10
N GLU A 303 -13.61 -8.88 -1.25
CA GLU A 303 -13.64 -7.43 -1.34
C GLU A 303 -15.08 -6.91 -1.37
N SER A 304 -15.34 -5.92 -0.52
CA SER A 304 -16.54 -5.09 -0.56
C SER A 304 -16.18 -3.67 -1.00
N TRP A 305 -17.20 -2.86 -1.26
CA TRP A 305 -16.98 -1.48 -1.68
C TRP A 305 -16.23 -0.66 -0.63
N THR A 306 -16.37 -0.99 0.65
CA THR A 306 -15.84 -0.23 1.79
C THR A 306 -14.71 -0.91 2.55
N GLY A 307 -14.48 -2.21 2.35
CA GLY A 307 -13.39 -2.93 3.00
C GLY A 307 -13.07 -4.27 2.34
N VAL A 308 -12.10 -4.99 2.89
CA VAL A 308 -11.73 -6.36 2.51
C VAL A 308 -11.84 -7.25 3.74
N THR A 309 -12.36 -8.46 3.58
CA THR A 309 -12.34 -9.49 4.62
C THR A 309 -11.39 -10.59 4.20
N ALA A 310 -10.33 -10.85 4.97
CA ALA A 310 -9.37 -11.92 4.70
C ALA A 310 -9.34 -12.87 5.89
N ALA A 311 -9.60 -14.16 5.67
CA ALA A 311 -9.65 -15.17 6.73
C ALA A 311 -10.55 -14.78 7.93
N GLY A 312 -11.66 -14.08 7.67
CA GLY A 312 -12.58 -13.59 8.70
C GLY A 312 -12.18 -12.28 9.38
N ILE A 313 -10.98 -11.75 9.13
CA ILE A 313 -10.54 -10.43 9.62
C ILE A 313 -10.98 -9.36 8.63
N GLY A 314 -11.65 -8.31 9.14
CA GLY A 314 -12.10 -7.18 8.34
C GLY A 314 -11.03 -6.08 8.28
N HIS A 315 -10.87 -5.47 7.11
CA HIS A 315 -9.90 -4.41 6.84
C HIS A 315 -10.58 -3.22 6.15
N SER A 316 -10.31 -2.01 6.64
CA SER A 316 -10.73 -0.75 6.00
C SER A 316 -9.50 0.10 5.69
N SER A 317 -9.41 0.61 4.46
CA SER A 317 -8.27 1.41 4.00
C SER A 317 -8.67 2.82 3.55
N TYR A 318 -7.79 3.77 3.86
CA TYR A 318 -7.97 5.20 3.65
C TYR A 318 -6.70 5.80 3.04
N ALA A 319 -6.85 6.69 2.07
CA ALA A 319 -5.74 7.49 1.56
C ALA A 319 -5.57 8.76 2.40
N ILE A 320 -4.32 9.10 2.72
CA ILE A 320 -3.94 10.40 3.27
C ILE A 320 -3.96 11.41 2.12
N THR A 321 -4.84 12.39 2.23
CA THR A 321 -5.16 13.33 1.15
C THR A 321 -4.93 14.78 1.53
N GLY A 322 -4.87 15.04 2.84
CA GLY A 322 -4.37 16.26 3.45
C GLY A 322 -3.30 15.88 4.47
N TRP A 323 -2.14 16.51 4.37
CA TRP A 323 -1.01 16.28 5.27
C TRP A 323 -1.02 17.32 6.39
N PRO A 324 -0.61 16.96 7.62
CA PRO A 324 -0.62 17.88 8.74
C PRO A 324 0.40 19.00 8.51
N LYS A 325 0.07 20.21 8.95
CA LYS A 325 0.98 21.36 8.88
C LYS A 325 2.05 21.21 9.98
N GLY A 326 3.26 20.76 9.63
CA GLY A 326 4.37 20.63 10.59
C GLY A 326 5.14 19.30 10.48
N LYS A 327 5.63 18.76 11.60
CA LYS A 327 6.35 17.48 11.65
C LYS A 327 5.38 16.31 11.40
N ILE A 328 5.27 15.90 10.13
CA ILE A 328 4.41 14.81 9.63
C ILE A 328 4.50 13.55 10.51
N SER A 329 5.70 13.17 10.90
CA SER A 329 5.96 11.85 11.48
C SER A 329 5.50 11.67 12.93
N GLY A 330 5.56 12.73 13.75
CA GLY A 330 5.05 12.69 15.12
C GLY A 330 3.52 12.57 15.16
N SER A 331 2.85 13.25 14.22
CA SER A 331 1.40 13.23 14.07
C SER A 331 0.88 11.88 13.58
N LEU A 332 1.57 11.21 12.66
CA LEU A 332 1.08 9.95 12.09
C LEU A 332 1.19 8.74 13.04
N ASN A 333 2.04 8.78 14.06
CA ASN A 333 2.11 7.73 15.08
C ASN A 333 0.75 7.50 15.75
N ALA A 334 0.03 8.58 16.04
CA ALA A 334 -1.28 8.52 16.68
C ALA A 334 -2.34 7.82 15.82
N LEU A 335 -2.20 7.82 14.48
CA LEU A 335 -3.08 7.05 13.60
C LEU A 335 -2.93 5.54 13.80
N THR A 336 -1.76 5.08 14.28
CA THR A 336 -1.52 3.66 14.58
C THR A 336 -1.94 3.25 16.00
N SER A 337 -2.47 4.19 16.81
CA SER A 337 -2.91 3.94 18.19
C SER A 337 -4.42 3.70 18.32
N VAL A 338 -5.13 3.54 17.19
CA VAL A 338 -6.54 3.16 17.19
C VAL A 338 -6.69 1.76 17.80
N ARG A 339 -7.58 1.61 18.78
CA ARG A 339 -7.93 0.30 19.34
C ARG A 339 -8.69 -0.51 18.28
N ALA A 340 -7.96 -1.38 17.61
CA ALA A 340 -8.45 -2.40 16.70
C ALA A 340 -7.55 -3.64 16.86
N LEU A 341 -7.70 -4.65 16.01
CA LEU A 341 -6.75 -5.76 15.96
C LEU A 341 -5.35 -5.25 15.60
N SER A 342 -5.25 -4.47 14.53
CA SER A 342 -4.02 -3.79 14.13
C SER A 342 -4.30 -2.52 13.34
N ALA A 343 -3.31 -1.63 13.30
CA ALA A 343 -3.33 -0.43 12.50
C ALA A 343 -2.03 -0.32 11.70
N THR A 344 -2.15 -0.09 10.41
CA THR A 344 -1.02 0.01 9.48
C THR A 344 -1.01 1.37 8.81
N VAL A 345 0.13 2.06 8.82
CA VAL A 345 0.35 3.29 8.06
C VAL A 345 1.48 3.02 7.08
N ALA A 346 1.21 3.13 5.79
CA ALA A 346 2.18 3.01 4.74
C ALA A 346 2.38 4.35 4.04
N MET A 347 3.60 4.87 4.02
CA MET A 347 3.97 6.13 3.38
C MET A 347 4.99 5.85 2.28
N SER A 348 4.74 6.33 1.07
CA SER A 348 5.66 6.14 -0.06
C SER A 348 6.15 7.48 -0.60
N ILE A 349 7.46 7.53 -0.89
CA ILE A 349 8.05 8.56 -1.72
C ILE A 349 8.33 7.98 -3.11
N SER A 350 8.13 8.77 -4.15
CA SER A 350 8.36 8.40 -5.54
C SER A 350 8.95 9.58 -6.32
N PRO A 351 9.69 9.35 -7.42
CA PRO A 351 10.17 10.44 -8.26
C PRO A 351 9.03 11.30 -8.78
N ALA A 352 9.21 12.63 -8.78
CA ALA A 352 8.26 13.56 -9.38
C ALA A 352 8.75 14.02 -10.76
N SER A 353 7.84 14.49 -11.61
CA SER A 353 8.17 15.12 -12.89
C SER A 353 8.83 16.48 -12.73
N ASP A 354 8.59 17.14 -11.60
CA ASP A 354 9.10 18.47 -11.29
C ASP A 354 10.47 18.32 -10.60
N GLU A 355 11.47 19.04 -11.12
CA GLU A 355 12.83 19.02 -10.59
C GLU A 355 12.86 19.44 -9.10
N GLY A 356 13.61 18.71 -8.28
CA GLY A 356 13.74 18.96 -6.84
C GLY A 356 12.49 18.64 -6.01
N ARG A 357 11.47 17.99 -6.58
CA ARG A 357 10.28 17.54 -5.84
C ARG A 357 10.19 16.01 -5.80
N ILE A 358 9.52 15.51 -4.76
CA ILE A 358 9.16 14.09 -4.62
C ILE A 358 7.64 13.96 -4.49
N GLY A 359 7.09 12.89 -5.05
CA GLY A 359 5.71 12.52 -4.81
C GLY A 359 5.60 11.81 -3.46
N LEU A 360 4.77 12.32 -2.56
CA LEU A 360 4.47 11.70 -1.26
C LEU A 360 3.03 11.17 -1.25
N ARG A 361 2.87 9.89 -0.90
CA ARG A 361 1.56 9.24 -0.71
C ARG A 361 1.51 8.52 0.63
N GLY A 362 0.29 8.29 1.10
CA GLY A 362 0.05 7.64 2.38
C GLY A 362 -1.26 6.87 2.36
N VAL A 363 -1.23 5.66 2.91
CA VAL A 363 -2.40 4.81 3.13
C VAL A 363 -2.44 4.40 4.59
N VAL A 364 -3.62 4.45 5.18
CA VAL A 364 -3.90 3.93 6.53
C VAL A 364 -4.85 2.75 6.38
N ARG A 365 -4.49 1.60 6.94
CA ARG A 365 -5.34 0.42 7.04
C ARG A 365 -5.63 0.11 8.51
N ILE A 366 -6.89 -0.10 8.84
CA ILE A 366 -7.32 -0.63 10.14
C ILE A 366 -7.81 -2.07 9.91
N SER A 367 -7.41 -2.97 10.81
CA SER A 367 -7.85 -4.36 10.82
C SER A 367 -8.61 -4.65 12.11
N ALA A 368 -9.70 -5.40 12.05
CA ALA A 368 -10.51 -5.75 13.20
C ALA A 368 -11.08 -7.17 13.09
N ARG A 369 -11.37 -7.80 14.23
CA ARG A 369 -11.80 -9.22 14.26
C ARG A 369 -13.22 -9.42 13.78
N ASN A 370 -14.03 -8.36 13.80
CA ASN A 370 -15.43 -8.41 13.38
C ASN A 370 -15.88 -7.03 12.86
N PRO A 371 -17.02 -6.96 12.14
CA PRO A 371 -17.51 -5.71 11.55
C PRO A 371 -17.79 -4.60 12.58
N ARG A 372 -18.32 -4.94 13.77
CA ARG A 372 -18.65 -3.95 14.80
C ARG A 372 -17.40 -3.26 15.33
N GLU A 373 -16.35 -4.04 15.59
CA GLU A 373 -15.05 -3.50 16.01
C GLU A 373 -14.43 -2.62 14.91
N LEU A 374 -14.57 -3.00 13.65
CA LEU A 374 -14.10 -2.21 12.51
C LEU A 374 -14.81 -0.86 12.43
N ASP A 375 -16.14 -0.84 12.57
CA ASP A 375 -16.94 0.40 12.54
C ASP A 375 -16.56 1.37 13.66
N VAL A 376 -16.32 0.85 14.88
CA VAL A 376 -15.86 1.66 16.02
C VAL A 376 -14.45 2.20 15.78
N ALA A 377 -13.55 1.36 15.26
CA ALA A 377 -12.18 1.77 14.96
C ALA A 377 -12.15 2.84 13.84
N ASP A 378 -13.01 2.72 12.83
CA ASP A 378 -13.19 3.70 11.76
C ASP A 378 -13.66 5.07 12.29
N GLN A 379 -14.62 5.09 13.21
CA GLN A 379 -15.07 6.32 13.87
C GLN A 379 -13.93 6.96 14.68
N ARG A 380 -13.19 6.14 15.44
CA ARG A 380 -12.08 6.63 16.24
C ARG A 380 -10.94 7.19 15.37
N LEU A 381 -10.63 6.53 14.26
CA LEU A 381 -9.64 6.98 13.29
C LEU A 381 -10.01 8.37 12.74
N LYS A 382 -11.28 8.59 12.39
CA LYS A 382 -11.76 9.92 11.94
C LYS A 382 -11.53 11.00 12.99
N THR A 383 -11.95 10.76 14.24
CA THR A 383 -11.72 11.72 15.34
C THR A 383 -10.25 12.02 15.57
N ILE A 384 -9.38 11.01 15.48
CA ILE A 384 -7.92 11.22 15.63
C ILE A 384 -7.39 12.02 14.44
N SER A 385 -7.80 11.70 13.21
CA SER A 385 -7.36 12.39 12.00
C SER A 385 -7.72 13.87 11.99
N GLU A 386 -8.93 14.23 12.43
CA GLU A 386 -9.40 15.61 12.56
C GLU A 386 -8.55 16.40 13.57
N ARG A 387 -8.25 15.80 14.73
CA ARG A 387 -7.39 16.43 15.76
C ARG A 387 -5.97 16.67 15.27
N LEU A 388 -5.46 15.79 14.42
CA LEU A 388 -4.12 15.88 13.86
C LEU A 388 -4.05 16.78 12.61
N GLY A 389 -5.20 17.21 12.06
CA GLY A 389 -5.26 17.94 10.81
C GLY A 389 -4.85 17.10 9.60
N VAL A 390 -5.18 15.81 9.60
CA VAL A 390 -4.92 14.86 8.51
C VAL A 390 -6.23 14.52 7.83
N ASP A 391 -6.35 14.75 6.52
CA ASP A 391 -7.57 14.40 5.79
C ASP A 391 -7.47 12.98 5.24
N LEU A 392 -8.34 12.10 5.72
CA LEU A 392 -8.44 10.70 5.27
C LEU A 392 -9.62 10.52 4.31
N THR A 393 -9.35 10.03 3.10
CA THR A 393 -10.41 9.65 2.15
C THR A 393 -10.52 8.12 2.09
N PRO A 394 -11.71 7.53 2.33
CA PRO A 394 -11.93 6.09 2.16
C PRO A 394 -11.60 5.63 0.73
N LEU A 395 -10.85 4.54 0.58
CA LEU A 395 -10.47 3.97 -0.71
C LEU A 395 -11.55 3.05 -1.28
N ARG A 396 -12.77 3.58 -1.40
CA ARG A 396 -13.92 2.82 -1.89
C ARG A 396 -13.68 2.25 -3.28
N GLY A 397 -13.97 0.96 -3.46
CA GLY A 397 -13.71 0.21 -4.68
C GLY A 397 -12.23 -0.04 -5.01
N LEU A 398 -11.31 0.31 -4.11
CA LEU A 398 -9.86 0.10 -4.24
C LEU A 398 -9.27 -0.57 -2.99
N GLN A 399 -10.12 -1.25 -2.19
CA GLN A 399 -9.75 -1.75 -0.88
C GLN A 399 -8.73 -2.88 -0.97
N ILE A 400 -8.84 -3.76 -1.97
CA ILE A 400 -7.85 -4.83 -2.17
C ILE A 400 -6.48 -4.30 -2.61
N SER A 401 -6.46 -3.27 -3.46
CA SER A 401 -5.23 -2.60 -3.87
C SER A 401 -4.58 -1.86 -2.71
N ALA A 402 -5.38 -1.20 -1.88
CA ALA A 402 -4.92 -0.53 -0.67
C ALA A 402 -4.41 -1.52 0.38
N PHE A 403 -5.10 -2.66 0.55
CA PHE A 403 -4.67 -3.76 1.40
C PHE A 403 -3.29 -4.25 0.96
N ALA A 404 -3.12 -4.57 -0.33
CA ALA A 404 -1.84 -4.99 -0.88
C ALA A 404 -0.74 -3.93 -0.68
N ALA A 405 -1.04 -2.65 -0.91
CA ALA A 405 -0.11 -1.52 -0.72
C ALA A 405 0.34 -1.27 0.72
N THR A 406 -0.24 -1.96 1.69
CA THR A 406 0.13 -1.93 3.11
C THR A 406 0.83 -3.22 3.56
N LEU A 407 1.24 -4.08 2.62
CA LEU A 407 2.05 -5.27 2.88
C LEU A 407 3.51 -5.00 2.48
N PRO A 408 4.51 -5.56 3.20
CA PRO A 408 5.93 -5.41 2.84
C PRO A 408 6.29 -5.83 1.41
N ILE A 409 5.59 -6.82 0.88
CA ILE A 409 5.82 -7.44 -0.44
C ILE A 409 5.01 -6.82 -1.58
N GLY A 410 4.12 -5.87 -1.30
CA GLY A 410 3.01 -5.58 -2.21
C GLY A 410 2.67 -4.11 -2.37
N GLY A 411 2.24 -3.76 -3.59
CA GLY A 411 1.56 -2.50 -3.94
C GLY A 411 2.40 -1.22 -3.77
N THR A 412 1.81 -0.09 -4.15
CA THR A 412 2.33 1.24 -3.82
C THR A 412 1.19 2.04 -3.22
N ALA A 413 1.46 2.74 -2.12
CA ALA A 413 0.51 3.67 -1.49
C ALA A 413 0.09 4.83 -2.42
#